data_AF-A0A531K302-F1
#
_entry.id   AF-A0A531K302-F1
#
_cell.length_a   1.000
_cell.length_b   1.000
_cell.length_c   1.000
_cell.angle_alpha   90.00
_cell.angle_beta   90.00
_cell.angle_gamma   90.00
#
_symmetry.space_group_name_H-M   'P 1'
#
loop_
_entity.id
_entity.type
_entity.pdbx_description
1 polymer ?
#
loop_
_entity_poly.entity_id
_entity_poly.type
_entity_poly.pdbx_seq_one_letter_code
_entity_poly.pdbx_strand_id
1 'polypeptide(L)'
;YNIVRSIGPALGGVILAFFGPLAAFALAALSDLAPLGALWRTKWKVRTSPLPRERMVTAIHDGVRFTAMSLEIRAATARAALFGLASISILALLPLVVRDQLKSGPIVYGILLAGFGMGAFIAGMSNGFLRRIT
;
A
#
# COMPACT_ATOMS: atom_id res chain seq x y z
N TYR A 1 6.13 -3.22 2.12
CA TYR A 1 4.74 -2.76 1.90
C TYR A 1 3.71 -3.70 2.52
N ASN A 2 3.69 -5.00 2.17
CA ASN A 2 2.64 -5.92 2.63
C ASN A 2 2.62 -6.19 4.15
N ILE A 3 3.78 -6.25 4.82
CA ILE A 3 3.88 -6.44 6.28
C ILE A 3 3.22 -5.27 7.05
N VAL A 4 3.47 -4.04 6.60
CA VAL A 4 2.93 -2.82 7.24
C VAL A 4 1.41 -2.74 7.10
N ARG A 5 0.84 -3.25 6.00
CA ARG A 5 -0.63 -3.24 5.75
C ARG A 5 -1.40 -4.21 6.66
N SER A 6 -0.76 -5.25 7.18
CA SER A 6 -1.40 -6.23 8.06
C SER A 6 -1.13 -5.97 9.53
N ILE A 7 0.10 -5.57 9.86
CA ILE A 7 0.51 -5.29 11.24
C ILE A 7 0.06 -3.87 11.66
N GLY A 8 0.02 -2.92 10.72
CA GLY A 8 -0.34 -1.53 10.97
C GLY A 8 -1.74 -1.33 11.57
N PRO A 9 -2.81 -1.92 11.01
CA PRO A 9 -4.16 -1.80 11.59
C PRO A 9 -4.28 -2.47 12.95
N ALA A 10 -3.60 -3.60 13.17
CA ALA A 10 -3.63 -4.32 14.44
C ALA A 10 -2.93 -3.53 15.55
N LEU A 11 -1.71 -3.04 15.30
CA LEU A 11 -1.00 -2.19 16.27
C LEU A 11 -1.69 -0.84 16.45
N GLY A 12 -2.10 -0.20 15.37
CA GLY A 12 -2.81 1.08 15.40
C GLY A 12 -4.13 0.99 16.15
N GLY A 13 -4.89 -0.10 15.98
CA GLY A 13 -6.13 -0.35 16.70
C GLY A 13 -5.92 -0.59 18.21
N VAL A 14 -4.86 -1.31 18.59
CA VAL A 14 -4.48 -1.48 20.01
C VAL A 14 -4.08 -0.13 20.62
N ILE A 15 -3.24 0.64 19.94
CA ILE A 15 -2.84 1.98 20.42
C ILE A 15 -4.05 2.89 20.56
N LEU A 16 -4.96 2.89 19.59
CA LEU A 16 -6.19 3.67 19.60
C LEU A 16 -7.11 3.27 20.77
N ALA A 17 -7.25 1.97 21.04
CA ALA A 17 -8.13 1.45 22.08
C ALA A 17 -7.62 1.74 23.51
N PHE A 18 -6.29 1.70 23.72
CA PHE A 18 -5.70 1.88 25.05
C PHE A 18 -5.23 3.31 25.33
N PHE A 19 -4.75 4.04 24.33
CA PHE A 19 -4.16 5.38 24.49
C PHE A 19 -4.99 6.50 23.85
N GLY A 20 -6.08 6.14 23.15
CA GLY A 20 -7.01 7.08 22.54
C GLY A 20 -6.58 7.62 21.16
N PRO A 21 -7.48 8.37 20.49
CA PRO A 21 -7.25 8.89 19.12
C PRO A 21 -6.03 9.79 19.00
N LEU A 22 -5.85 10.69 19.96
CA LEU A 22 -4.77 11.69 19.91
C LEU A 22 -3.39 11.02 19.92
N ALA A 23 -3.21 9.98 20.73
CA ALA A 23 -1.96 9.24 20.82
C ALA A 23 -1.67 8.45 19.54
N ALA A 24 -2.68 7.81 18.94
CA ALA A 24 -2.53 7.09 17.68
C ALA A 24 -2.12 8.02 16.53
N PHE A 25 -2.75 9.19 16.41
CA PHE A 25 -2.40 10.19 15.40
C PHE A 25 -1.02 10.81 15.63
N ALA A 26 -0.65 11.11 16.88
CA ALA A 26 0.68 11.62 17.21
C ALA A 26 1.78 10.61 16.87
N LEU A 27 1.57 9.32 17.16
CA LEU A 27 2.54 8.27 16.85
C LEU A 27 2.69 8.04 15.34
N ALA A 28 1.58 8.12 14.60
CA ALA A 28 1.59 8.06 13.13
C ALA A 28 2.42 9.23 12.55
N ALA A 29 2.13 10.46 13.00
CA ALA A 29 2.85 11.65 12.56
C ALA A 29 4.35 11.60 12.88
N LEU A 30 4.73 11.10 14.06
CA LEU A 30 6.13 10.88 14.44
C LEU A 30 6.80 9.80 13.58
N SER A 31 6.07 8.73 13.25
CA SER A 31 6.61 7.65 12.42
C SER A 31 6.90 8.11 11.00
N ASP A 32 6.11 9.04 10.45
CA ASP A 32 6.35 9.65 9.14
C ASP A 32 7.60 10.54 9.11
N LEU A 33 8.05 11.05 10.27
CA LEU A 33 9.31 11.80 10.37
C LEU A 33 10.54 10.89 10.26
N ALA A 34 10.44 9.60 10.58
CA ALA A 34 11.56 8.67 10.50
C ALA A 34 12.15 8.53 9.08
N PRO A 35 11.35 8.28 8.02
CA PRO A 35 11.87 8.26 6.64
C PRO A 35 12.36 9.64 6.18
N LEU A 36 11.76 10.74 6.62
CA LEU A 36 12.28 12.10 6.33
C LEU A 36 13.68 12.29 6.91
N GLY A 37 13.89 11.88 8.16
CA GLY A 37 15.20 11.90 8.81
C GLY A 37 16.22 11.01 8.10
N ALA A 38 15.83 9.82 7.68
CA ALA A 38 16.68 8.91 6.90
C ALA A 38 17.09 9.50 5.54
N LEU A 39 16.15 10.19 4.87
CA LEU A 39 16.41 10.87 3.59
C LEU A 39 17.39 12.03 3.78
N TRP A 40 17.24 12.80 4.84
CA TRP A 40 18.11 13.93 5.17
C TRP A 40 19.52 13.50 5.56
N ARG A 41 19.66 12.37 6.25
CA ARG A 41 20.96 11.78 6.64
C ARG A 41 21.65 11.09 5.46
N THR A 42 20.91 10.70 4.44
CA THR A 42 21.45 10.01 3.27
C THR A 42 22.22 11.00 2.38
N LYS A 43 23.55 10.85 2.34
CA LYS A 43 24.36 11.48 1.30
C LYS A 43 24.26 10.64 0.03
N TRP A 44 23.41 11.07 -0.88
CA TRP A 44 23.22 10.44 -2.18
C TRP A 44 24.51 10.52 -3.00
N LYS A 45 25.26 9.42 -3.08
CA LYS A 45 26.30 9.24 -4.10
C LYS A 45 25.61 8.88 -5.42
N VAL A 46 25.19 9.91 -6.15
CA VAL A 46 24.73 9.73 -7.53
C VAL A 46 25.94 9.29 -8.35
N ARG A 47 25.88 8.07 -8.91
CA ARG A 47 26.85 7.63 -9.93
C ARG A 47 26.76 8.62 -11.08
N THR A 48 27.88 9.26 -11.41
CA THR A 48 28.01 10.12 -12.59
C THR A 48 27.72 9.26 -13.82
N SER A 49 26.51 9.39 -14.36
CA SER A 49 26.16 8.76 -15.63
C SER A 49 26.81 9.57 -16.75
N PRO A 50 27.53 8.94 -17.69
CA PRO A 50 28.10 9.62 -18.85
C PRO A 50 27.04 10.04 -19.89
N LEU A 51 25.77 9.66 -19.68
CA LEU A 51 24.69 10.04 -20.58
C LEU A 51 24.27 11.50 -20.35
N PRO A 52 23.84 12.21 -21.42
CA PRO A 52 23.26 13.54 -21.31
C PRO A 52 22.12 13.57 -20.29
N ARG A 53 21.93 14.70 -19.61
CA ARG A 53 20.84 14.87 -18.65
C ARG A 53 19.51 14.79 -19.39
N GLU A 54 18.92 13.60 -19.41
CA GLU A 54 17.60 13.40 -19.96
C GLU A 54 16.59 14.17 -19.09
N ARG A 55 15.73 14.96 -19.72
CA ARG A 55 14.69 15.67 -18.97
C ARG A 55 13.79 14.61 -18.35
N MET A 56 13.47 14.76 -17.07
CA MET A 56 12.60 13.82 -16.35
C MET A 56 11.27 13.59 -17.08
N VAL A 57 10.76 14.62 -17.76
CA VAL A 57 9.56 14.54 -18.62
C VAL A 57 9.74 13.58 -19.80
N THR A 58 10.90 13.60 -20.45
CA THR A 58 11.23 12.70 -21.57
C THR A 58 11.34 11.26 -21.09
N ALA A 59 12.02 11.03 -19.98
CA ALA A 59 12.10 9.70 -19.37
C ALA A 59 10.73 9.14 -18.93
N ILE A 60 9.86 9.99 -18.38
CA ILE A 60 8.47 9.62 -18.05
C ILE A 60 7.69 9.27 -19.32
N HIS A 61 7.79 10.10 -20.36
CA HIS A 61 7.11 9.86 -21.64
C HIS A 61 7.56 8.54 -22.27
N ASP A 62 8.86 8.25 -22.26
CA ASP A 62 9.41 7.03 -22.83
C ASP A 62 9.03 5.80 -22.02
N GLY A 63 8.94 5.91 -20.69
CA GLY A 63 8.37 4.88 -19.83
C GLY A 63 6.90 4.60 -20.16
N VAL A 64 6.08 5.65 -20.31
CA VAL A 64 4.65 5.51 -20.69
C VAL A 64 4.53 4.87 -22.07
N ARG A 65 5.30 5.35 -23.05
CA ARG A 65 5.33 4.79 -24.41
C ARG A 65 5.76 3.33 -24.41
N PHE A 66 6.77 2.96 -23.61
CA PHE A 66 7.22 1.57 -23.47
C PHE A 66 6.11 0.67 -22.92
N THR A 67 5.41 1.10 -21.86
CA THR A 67 4.28 0.35 -21.30
C THR A 67 3.10 0.24 -22.27
N ALA A 68 2.88 1.25 -23.11
CA ALA A 68 1.81 1.26 -24.10
C ALA A 68 2.10 0.36 -25.32
N MET A 69 3.37 0.16 -25.66
CA MET A 69 3.80 -0.58 -26.86
C MET A 69 3.87 -2.09 -26.64
N SER A 70 4.02 -2.55 -25.39
CA SER A 70 3.99 -3.97 -25.04
C SER A 70 2.59 -4.43 -24.61
N LEU A 71 1.98 -5.33 -25.39
CA LEU A 71 0.64 -5.85 -25.12
C LEU A 71 0.56 -6.60 -23.78
N GLU A 72 1.64 -7.29 -23.40
CA GLU A 72 1.73 -8.02 -22.13
C GLU A 72 1.73 -7.09 -20.92
N ILE A 73 2.53 -6.02 -20.99
CA ILE A 73 2.62 -5.01 -19.92
C ILE A 73 1.29 -4.28 -19.82
N ARG A 74 0.73 -3.84 -20.94
CA ARG A 74 -0.58 -3.15 -20.97
C ARG A 74 -1.70 -4.02 -20.38
N ALA A 75 -1.75 -5.30 -20.71
CA ALA A 75 -2.74 -6.23 -20.17
C ALA A 75 -2.53 -6.47 -18.66
N ALA A 76 -1.28 -6.58 -18.19
CA ALA A 76 -0.98 -6.69 -16.77
C ALA A 76 -1.39 -5.42 -16.00
N THR A 77 -1.08 -4.23 -16.52
CA THR A 77 -1.45 -2.95 -15.90
C THR A 77 -2.96 -2.76 -15.88
N ALA A 78 -3.67 -3.10 -16.96
CA ALA A 78 -5.13 -3.01 -17.03
C ALA A 78 -5.81 -3.96 -16.02
N ARG A 79 -5.34 -5.21 -15.92
CA ARG A 79 -5.84 -6.16 -14.92
C ARG A 79 -5.59 -5.67 -13.50
N ALA A 80 -4.40 -5.13 -13.22
CA ALA A 80 -4.08 -4.56 -11.92
C ALA A 80 -4.96 -3.34 -11.60
N ALA A 81 -5.24 -2.48 -12.59
CA ALA A 81 -6.13 -1.33 -12.43
C ALA A 81 -7.58 -1.76 -12.15
N LEU A 82 -8.12 -2.70 -12.93
CA LEU A 82 -9.47 -3.24 -12.71
C LEU A 82 -9.58 -3.93 -11.35
N PHE A 83 -8.58 -4.72 -10.97
CA PHE A 83 -8.53 -5.35 -9.66
C PHE A 83 -8.45 -4.32 -8.53
N GLY A 84 -7.62 -3.30 -8.69
CA GLY A 84 -7.51 -2.20 -7.72
C GLY A 84 -8.83 -1.46 -7.55
N LEU A 85 -9.50 -1.14 -8.66
CA LEU A 85 -10.79 -0.46 -8.68
C LEU A 85 -11.88 -1.29 -8.00
N ALA A 86 -11.97 -2.59 -8.30
CA ALA A 86 -12.89 -3.50 -7.63
C ALA A 86 -12.57 -3.66 -6.14
N SER A 87 -11.29 -3.68 -5.76
CA SER A 87 -10.85 -3.81 -4.37
C SER A 87 -11.18 -2.58 -3.53
N ILE A 88 -11.21 -1.39 -4.12
CA ILE A 88 -11.59 -0.14 -3.42
C ILE A 88 -13.03 -0.22 -2.92
N SER A 89 -13.94 -0.78 -3.73
CA SER A 89 -15.34 -0.95 -3.35
C SER A 89 -15.48 -1.72 -2.03
N ILE A 90 -14.68 -2.77 -1.83
CA ILE A 90 -14.72 -3.56 -0.59
C ILE A 90 -14.35 -2.67 0.61
N LEU A 91 -13.27 -1.91 0.53
CA LEU A 91 -12.83 -1.04 1.62
C LEU A 91 -13.82 0.10 1.90
N ALA A 92 -14.46 0.65 0.86
CA ALA A 92 -15.42 1.73 0.97
C ALA A 92 -16.78 1.28 1.54
N LEU A 93 -17.24 0.07 1.18
CA LEU A 93 -18.51 -0.48 1.65
C LEU A 93 -18.41 -1.22 2.99
N LEU A 94 -17.23 -1.71 3.38
CA LEU A 94 -17.02 -2.41 4.65
C LEU A 94 -17.58 -1.64 5.88
N PRO A 95 -17.29 -0.34 6.07
CA PRO A 95 -17.82 0.39 7.23
C PRO A 95 -19.35 0.56 7.17
N LEU A 96 -19.92 0.71 5.97
CA LEU A 96 -21.37 0.76 5.74
C LEU A 96 -22.04 -0.58 6.09
N VAL A 97 -21.47 -1.70 5.66
CA VAL A 97 -21.99 -3.05 5.96
C VAL A 97 -21.93 -3.35 7.46
N VAL A 98 -20.85 -2.98 8.14
CA VAL A 98 -20.72 -3.20 9.59
C VAL A 98 -21.74 -2.38 10.38
N ARG A 99 -21.99 -1.15 9.93
CA ARG A 99 -22.95 -0.24 10.57
C ARG A 99 -24.39 -0.64 10.31
N ASP A 100 -24.76 -0.89 9.06
CA ASP A 100 -26.17 -1.06 8.65
C ASP A 100 -26.65 -2.50 8.77
N GLN A 101 -25.81 -3.49 8.45
CA GLN A 101 -26.22 -4.91 8.48
C GLN A 101 -25.85 -5.59 9.80
N LEU A 102 -24.65 -5.37 10.31
CA LEU A 102 -24.20 -6.02 11.56
C LEU A 102 -24.61 -5.23 12.82
N LYS A 103 -25.09 -3.98 12.68
CA LYS A 103 -25.36 -3.06 13.80
C LYS A 103 -24.25 -3.06 14.87
N SER A 104 -23.01 -3.24 14.42
CA SER A 104 -21.88 -3.55 15.29
C SER A 104 -20.95 -2.35 15.42
N GLY A 105 -20.21 -2.30 16.53
CA GLY A 105 -19.35 -1.18 16.86
C GLY A 105 -17.99 -1.14 16.13
N PRO A 106 -17.17 -0.12 16.41
CA PRO A 106 -15.85 0.10 15.78
C PRO A 106 -14.88 -1.07 15.92
N ILE A 107 -15.03 -1.89 16.97
CA ILE A 107 -14.19 -3.06 17.25
C ILE A 107 -14.38 -4.15 16.18
N VAL A 108 -15.63 -4.44 15.79
CA VAL A 108 -15.93 -5.45 14.76
C VAL A 108 -15.43 -4.99 13.38
N TYR A 109 -15.54 -3.69 13.09
CA TYR A 109 -14.93 -3.09 11.91
C TYR A 109 -13.41 -3.28 11.90
N GLY A 110 -12.73 -3.04 13.02
CA GLY A 110 -11.29 -3.24 13.17
C GLY A 110 -10.86 -4.70 12.94
N ILE A 111 -11.62 -5.67 13.45
CA ILE A 111 -11.36 -7.11 13.25
C ILE A 111 -11.53 -7.51 11.78
N LEU A 112 -12.59 -7.06 11.13
CA LEU A 112 -12.82 -7.33 9.69
C LEU A 112 -11.73 -6.70 8.82
N LEU A 113 -11.31 -5.48 9.16
CA LEU A 113 -10.22 -4.80 8.48
C LEU A 113 -8.88 -5.52 8.69
N ALA A 114 -8.61 -6.02 9.90
CA ALA A 114 -7.43 -6.83 10.19
C ALA A 114 -7.44 -8.15 9.41
N GLY A 115 -8.59 -8.82 9.31
CA GLY A 115 -8.77 -10.02 8.48
C GLY A 115 -8.52 -9.76 6.99
N PHE A 116 -9.04 -8.66 6.46
CA PHE A 116 -8.76 -8.23 5.09
C PHE A 116 -7.26 -7.97 4.86
N GLY A 117 -6.60 -7.30 5.82
CA GLY A 117 -5.15 -7.09 5.81
C GLY A 117 -4.35 -8.39 5.86
N MET A 118 -4.76 -9.37 6.68
CA MET A 118 -4.13 -10.69 6.78
C MET A 118 -4.24 -11.47 5.46
N GLY A 119 -5.40 -11.45 4.82
CA GLY A 119 -5.61 -12.09 3.51
C GLY A 119 -4.69 -11.52 2.42
N ALA A 120 -4.52 -10.19 2.39
CA ALA A 120 -3.59 -9.54 1.46
C ALA A 120 -2.12 -9.93 1.71
N PHE A 121 -1.73 -10.16 2.96
CA PHE A 121 -0.39 -10.60 3.31
C PHE A 121 -0.11 -12.05 2.90
N ILE A 122 -1.05 -12.95 3.19
CA ILE A 122 -0.96 -14.35 2.76
C ILE A 122 -0.85 -14.42 1.23
N ALA A 123 -1.71 -13.70 0.51
CA ALA A 123 -1.65 -13.64 -0.96
C ALA A 123 -0.30 -13.12 -1.47
N GLY A 124 0.25 -12.08 -0.83
CA GLY A 124 1.56 -11.51 -1.18
C GLY A 124 2.72 -12.47 -0.94
N MET A 125 2.69 -13.26 0.14
CA MET A 125 3.69 -14.30 0.41
C MET A 125 3.59 -15.45 -0.60
N SER A 126 2.37 -15.90 -0.89
CA SER A 126 2.11 -17.00 -1.83
C SER A 126 2.51 -16.65 -3.26
N ASN A 127 2.48 -15.38 -3.66
CA ASN A 127 2.90 -14.95 -5.00
C ASN A 127 4.35 -15.35 -5.33
N GLY A 128 5.28 -15.27 -4.36
CA GLY A 128 6.66 -15.72 -4.55
C GLY A 128 6.79 -17.24 -4.71
N PHE A 129 5.87 -17.99 -4.11
CA PHE A 129 5.82 -19.45 -4.19
C PHE A 129 5.19 -19.93 -5.51
N LEU A 130 4.07 -19.33 -5.94
CA LEU A 130 3.44 -19.65 -7.22
C LEU A 130 4.35 -19.34 -8.42
N ARG A 131 5.10 -18.23 -8.35
CA ARG A 131 6.04 -17.84 -9.42
C ARG A 131 7.30 -18.72 -9.50
N ARG A 132 7.49 -19.65 -8.55
CA ARG A 132 8.54 -20.68 -8.62
C ARG A 132 8.04 -22.01 -9.18
N ILE A 133 6.72 -22.20 -9.26
CA ILE A 133 6.08 -23.45 -9.70
C ILE A 133 5.61 -23.34 -11.17
N THR A 134 5.35 -22.11 -11.65
CA THR A 134 5.12 -21.78 -13.07
C THR A 134 6.41 -21.30 -13.72
#